data_AF-H2IQU6-F1
#
_entry.id   AF-H2IQU6-F1
#
_cell.length_a   1.000
_cell.length_b   1.000
_cell.length_c   1.000
_cell.angle_alpha   90.00
_cell.angle_beta   90.00
_cell.angle_gamma   90.00
#
_symmetry.space_group_name_H-M   'P 1'
#
loop_
_entity.id
_entity.type
_entity.pdbx_description
1 polymer ?
#
loop_
_entity_poly.entity_id
_entity_poly.type
_entity_poly.pdbx_seq_one_letter_code
_entity_poly.pdbx_strand_id
1 'polypeptide(L)'
;MNWNEVMVWGISGAVMGSLIGALHKKGKIGRVPAVILFLVLIIGGNLLWGGVIKPRLAGNSEEQKIDQALAELPLYNTIRMQEPALYAQIRSNILNMKKEGKSQQEAIDTVKPMVSVLLSQRISHAPDANVNQAMQVNLEEMQTLQARKDGSCFKFLYPQVSGGVNTAQVLPPELFRKDLDTMNDLLLATGGSQTVMPAPVSGEKVVQMMTPVRQALASMYGEQLQMFNDLTKPDVDREKVCEISISLYSGILALQPAESAAILRQMLGQK
;
A
#
# COMPACT_ATOMS: atom_id res chain seq x y z
N MET A 1 27.14 15.98 10.04
CA MET A 1 27.83 15.78 11.33
C MET A 1 26.82 16.05 12.44
N ASN A 2 26.41 15.03 13.20
CA ASN A 2 25.34 15.17 14.18
C ASN A 2 25.94 15.76 15.46
N TRP A 3 25.74 17.06 15.71
CA TRP A 3 26.38 17.79 16.83
C TRP A 3 26.10 17.19 18.20
N ASN A 4 24.94 16.53 18.36
CA ASN A 4 24.58 15.79 19.58
C ASN A 4 25.47 14.57 19.81
N GLU A 5 25.87 13.83 18.77
CA GLU A 5 26.82 12.71 18.92
C GLU A 5 28.20 13.24 19.34
N VAL A 6 28.67 14.34 18.74
CA VAL A 6 29.97 14.95 19.07
C VAL A 6 30.01 15.43 20.52
N MET A 7 28.93 16.05 21.02
CA MET A 7 28.81 16.47 22.42
C MET A 7 28.83 15.29 23.39
N VAL A 8 28.07 14.22 23.10
CA VAL A 8 28.00 13.03 23.96
C VAL A 8 29.36 12.34 24.05
N TRP A 9 30.06 12.16 22.92
CA TRP A 9 31.41 11.59 22.91
C TRP A 9 32.44 12.49 23.60
N GLY A 10 32.33 13.82 23.44
CA GLY A 10 33.20 14.79 24.09
C GLY A 10 33.09 14.76 25.62
N ILE A 11 31.86 14.74 26.15
CA ILE A 11 31.60 14.68 27.60
C ILE A 11 32.06 13.32 28.17
N SER A 12 31.74 12.22 27.47
CA SER A 12 32.12 10.87 27.90
C SER A 12 33.64 10.69 27.94
N GLY A 13 34.35 11.23 26.95
CA GLY A 13 35.81 11.23 26.89
C GLY A 13 36.44 12.02 28.04
N ALA A 14 35.89 13.19 28.38
CA ALA A 14 36.36 14.00 29.50
C ALA A 14 36.18 13.30 30.86
N VAL A 15 35.04 12.65 31.08
CA VAL A 15 34.76 11.91 32.32
C VAL A 15 35.68 10.67 32.45
N MET A 16 35.84 9.89 31.38
CA MET A 16 36.75 8.74 31.39
C MET A 16 38.21 9.15 31.59
N GLY A 17 38.66 10.22 30.92
CA GLY A 17 40.01 10.76 31.10
C GLY A 17 40.27 11.22 32.54
N SER A 18 39.27 11.84 33.17
CA SER A 18 39.34 12.30 34.56
C SER A 18 39.44 11.13 35.56
N LEU A 19 38.65 10.08 35.37
CA LEU A 19 38.66 8.86 36.20
C LEU A 19 39.99 8.09 36.09
N ILE A 20 40.48 7.90 34.87
CA ILE A 20 41.75 7.21 34.61
C ILE A 20 42.92 8.05 35.14
N GLY A 21 42.88 9.37 34.99
CA GLY A 21 43.85 10.30 35.56
C GLY A 21 43.88 10.26 37.11
N ALA A 22 42.72 10.14 37.76
CA ALA A 22 42.63 9.99 39.21
C ALA A 22 43.19 8.64 39.70
N LEU A 23 42.96 7.55 38.95
CA LEU A 23 43.52 6.23 39.23
C LEU A 23 45.05 6.19 39.08
N HIS A 24 45.58 6.90 38.08
CA HIS A 24 47.02 7.09 37.90
C HIS A 24 47.62 7.90 39.06
N LYS A 25 46.99 9.01 39.46
CA LYS A 25 47.46 9.83 40.61
C LYS A 25 47.48 9.05 41.93
N LYS A 26 46.59 8.07 42.10
CA LYS A 26 46.56 7.17 43.28
C LYS A 26 47.56 6.01 43.19
N GLY A 27 48.41 5.96 42.17
CA GLY A 27 49.44 4.92 42.00
C GLY A 27 48.91 3.53 41.65
N LYS A 28 47.61 3.39 41.36
CA LYS A 28 46.98 2.09 41.10
C LYS A 28 47.27 1.55 39.69
N ILE A 29 47.63 2.42 38.76
CA ILE A 29 47.90 2.11 37.35
C ILE A 29 49.08 2.95 36.86
N GLY A 30 50.04 2.34 36.16
CA GLY A 30 51.16 3.04 35.53
C GLY A 30 50.76 3.90 34.33
N ARG A 31 51.59 4.86 33.96
CA ARG A 31 51.29 5.87 32.92
C ARG A 31 50.96 5.27 31.55
N VAL A 32 51.73 4.25 31.14
CA VAL A 32 51.55 3.54 29.86
C VAL A 32 50.24 2.73 29.83
N PRO A 33 49.93 1.86 30.82
CA PRO A 33 48.66 1.13 30.83
C PRO A 33 47.43 2.05 30.98
N ALA A 34 47.54 3.21 31.62
CA ALA A 34 46.45 4.20 31.67
C ALA A 34 46.11 4.78 30.28
N VAL A 35 47.14 5.11 29.48
CA VAL A 35 46.96 5.62 28.11
C VAL A 35 46.39 4.54 27.20
N ILE A 36 46.89 3.30 27.30
CA ILE A 36 46.38 2.18 26.50
C ILE A 36 44.91 1.90 26.84
N LEU A 37 44.56 1.85 28.12
CA LEU A 37 43.18 1.63 28.57
C LEU A 37 42.22 2.70 28.03
N PHE A 38 42.64 3.97 28.06
CA PHE A 38 41.86 5.08 27.51
C PHE A 38 41.64 4.95 26.00
N LEU A 39 42.69 4.62 25.24
CA LEU A 39 42.59 4.42 23.80
C LEU A 39 41.71 3.21 23.44
N VAL A 40 41.82 2.11 24.18
CA VAL A 40 40.99 0.91 23.97
C VAL A 40 39.51 1.22 24.23
N LEU A 41 39.18 1.98 25.27
CA LEU A 41 37.80 2.35 25.56
C LEU A 41 37.19 3.29 24.51
N ILE A 42 37.97 4.26 24.02
CA ILE A 42 37.50 5.16 22.95
C ILE A 42 37.33 4.39 21.64
N ILE A 43 38.34 3.64 21.20
CA ILE A 43 38.30 2.93 19.92
C ILE A 43 37.26 1.80 19.97
N GLY A 44 37.27 0.98 21.02
CA GLY A 44 36.31 -0.11 21.23
C GLY A 44 34.87 0.39 21.38
N GLY A 45 34.66 1.49 22.12
CA GLY A 45 33.35 2.12 22.24
C GLY A 45 32.83 2.65 20.91
N ASN A 46 33.69 3.26 20.09
CA ASN A 46 33.30 3.81 18.80
C ASN A 46 32.99 2.68 17.79
N LEU A 47 33.75 1.59 17.82
CA LEU A 47 33.47 0.38 17.02
C LEU A 47 32.15 -0.28 17.44
N LEU A 48 31.88 -0.41 18.74
CA LEU A 48 30.59 -0.92 19.24
C LEU A 48 29.42 0.00 18.86
N TRP A 49 29.61 1.32 18.99
CA TRP A 49 28.58 2.29 18.63
C TRP A 49 28.26 2.26 17.14
N GLY A 50 29.27 2.36 16.29
CA GLY A 50 29.11 2.38 14.83
C GLY A 50 28.68 1.04 14.24
N GLY A 51 29.22 -0.07 14.75
CA GLY A 51 28.99 -1.40 14.19
C GLY A 51 27.74 -2.12 14.73
N VAL A 52 27.30 -1.81 15.95
CA VAL A 52 26.25 -2.59 16.63
C VAL A 52 25.09 -1.73 17.14
N ILE A 53 25.36 -0.61 17.81
CA ILE A 53 24.31 0.17 18.49
C ILE A 53 23.55 1.07 17.49
N LYS A 54 24.27 1.87 16.71
CA LYS A 54 23.69 2.80 15.73
C LYS A 54 22.84 2.11 14.66
N PRO A 55 23.25 0.97 14.06
CA PRO A 55 22.42 0.24 13.11
C PRO A 55 21.13 -0.32 13.72
N ARG A 56 21.19 -0.83 14.96
CA ARG A 56 20.01 -1.36 15.67
C ARG A 56 19.02 -0.28 16.07
N LEU A 57 19.51 0.86 16.55
CA LEU A 57 18.67 2.03 16.88
C LEU A 57 18.00 2.60 15.63
N ALA A 58 18.75 2.72 14.52
CA ALA A 58 18.19 3.14 13.24
C ALA A 58 17.08 2.18 12.77
N GLY A 59 17.34 0.87 12.77
CA GLY A 59 16.35 -0.15 12.40
C GLY A 59 15.06 -0.07 13.22
N ASN A 60 15.15 0.06 14.55
CA ASN A 60 13.98 0.20 15.43
C ASN A 60 13.17 1.49 15.12
N SER A 61 13.85 2.60 14.84
CA SER A 61 13.19 3.86 14.49
C SER A 61 12.48 3.79 13.13
N GLU A 62 13.01 3.00 12.20
CA GLU A 62 12.42 2.82 10.88
C GLU A 62 11.22 1.88 10.90
N GLU A 63 11.29 0.82 11.69
CA GLU A 63 10.15 -0.04 11.99
C GLU A 63 9.00 0.75 12.59
N GLN A 64 9.27 1.57 13.60
CA GLN A 64 8.25 2.42 14.21
C GLN A 64 7.60 3.39 13.22
N LYS A 65 8.38 3.98 12.29
CA LYS A 65 7.82 4.88 11.26
C LYS A 65 6.88 4.15 10.30
N ILE A 66 7.22 2.93 9.90
CA ILE A 66 6.36 2.11 9.04
C ILE A 66 5.09 1.72 9.79
N ASP A 67 5.23 1.29 11.05
CA ASP A 67 4.08 0.93 11.90
C ASP A 67 3.16 2.13 12.12
N GLN A 68 3.71 3.31 12.34
CA GLN A 68 2.94 4.54 12.48
C GLN A 68 2.22 4.92 11.18
N ALA A 69 2.91 4.87 10.03
CA ALA A 69 2.32 5.18 8.74
C ALA A 69 1.19 4.21 8.36
N LEU A 70 1.34 2.92 8.66
CA LEU A 70 0.28 1.94 8.46
C LEU A 70 -0.90 2.17 9.42
N ALA A 71 -0.62 2.53 10.68
CA ALA A 71 -1.65 2.80 11.68
C ALA A 71 -2.48 4.06 11.39
N GLU A 72 -1.94 5.02 10.63
CA GLU A 72 -2.67 6.23 10.18
C GLU A 72 -3.75 5.93 9.14
N LEU A 73 -3.70 4.75 8.51
CA LEU A 73 -4.64 4.33 7.46
C LEU A 73 -5.65 3.32 8.04
N PRO A 74 -6.95 3.68 8.15
CA PRO A 74 -7.97 2.81 8.76
C PRO A 74 -8.02 1.41 8.15
N LEU A 75 -7.88 1.33 6.82
CA LEU A 75 -7.85 0.07 6.07
C LEU A 75 -6.85 -0.93 6.66
N TYR A 76 -5.62 -0.50 6.95
CA TYR A 76 -4.58 -1.39 7.47
C TYR A 76 -4.81 -1.78 8.93
N ASN A 77 -5.47 -0.94 9.73
CA ASN A 77 -5.93 -1.34 11.06
C ASN A 77 -6.96 -2.46 10.98
N THR A 78 -7.90 -2.37 10.04
CA THR A 78 -8.89 -3.43 9.81
C THR A 78 -8.23 -4.72 9.31
N ILE A 79 -7.28 -4.63 8.37
CA ILE A 79 -6.47 -5.78 7.93
C ILE A 79 -5.71 -6.39 9.11
N ARG A 80 -5.11 -5.59 9.99
CA ARG A 80 -4.40 -6.10 11.18
C ARG A 80 -5.31 -6.92 12.10
N MET A 81 -6.56 -6.50 12.24
CA MET A 81 -7.53 -7.15 13.13
C MET A 81 -8.16 -8.39 12.50
N GLN A 82 -8.50 -8.35 11.21
CA GLN A 82 -9.20 -9.44 10.52
C GLN A 82 -8.26 -10.45 9.86
N GLU A 83 -7.09 -9.99 9.39
CA GLU A 83 -6.12 -10.73 8.58
C GLU A 83 -4.68 -10.54 9.11
N PRO A 84 -4.37 -10.97 10.35
CA PRO A 84 -3.08 -10.67 11.00
C PRO A 84 -1.88 -11.25 10.23
N ALA A 85 -2.04 -12.37 9.53
CA ALA A 85 -1.00 -12.96 8.70
C ALA A 85 -0.67 -12.07 7.49
N LEU A 86 -1.69 -11.56 6.80
CA LEU A 86 -1.51 -10.63 5.67
C LEU A 86 -0.86 -9.33 6.15
N TYR A 87 -1.31 -8.77 7.27
CA TYR A 87 -0.71 -7.57 7.85
C TYR A 87 0.80 -7.77 8.13
N ALA A 88 1.15 -8.89 8.77
CA ALA A 88 2.56 -9.21 9.06
C ALA A 88 3.39 -9.34 7.78
N GLN A 89 2.83 -9.94 6.73
CA GLN A 89 3.48 -10.07 5.42
C GLN A 89 3.71 -8.70 4.75
N ILE A 90 2.69 -7.84 4.72
CA ILE A 90 2.79 -6.47 4.19
C ILE A 90 3.89 -5.70 4.92
N ARG A 91 3.84 -5.70 6.27
CA ARG A 91 4.84 -5.02 7.11
C ARG A 91 6.25 -5.53 6.81
N SER A 92 6.44 -6.85 6.74
CA SER A 92 7.73 -7.47 6.47
C SER A 92 8.27 -7.09 5.09
N ASN A 93 7.41 -7.11 4.06
CA ASN A 93 7.79 -6.72 2.70
C ASN A 93 8.24 -5.26 2.64
N ILE A 94 7.50 -4.33 3.23
CA ILE A 94 7.87 -2.90 3.28
C ILE A 94 9.23 -2.72 3.98
N LEU A 95 9.47 -3.43 5.07
CA LEU A 95 10.73 -3.37 5.81
C LEU A 95 11.91 -3.90 5.01
N ASN A 96 11.76 -5.03 4.33
CA ASN A 96 12.82 -5.62 3.51
C ASN A 96 13.15 -4.74 2.32
N MET A 97 12.13 -4.26 1.59
CA MET A 97 12.31 -3.34 0.47
C MET A 97 13.02 -2.05 0.90
N LYS A 98 12.69 -1.50 2.06
CA LYS A 98 13.37 -0.33 2.59
C LYS A 98 14.85 -0.61 2.92
N LYS A 99 15.16 -1.75 3.53
CA LYS A 99 16.55 -2.18 3.80
C LYS A 99 17.36 -2.36 2.51
N GLU A 100 16.70 -2.81 1.45
CA GLU A 100 17.28 -2.96 0.11
C GLU A 100 17.41 -1.63 -0.66
N GLY A 101 16.92 -0.51 -0.10
CA GLY A 101 16.95 0.80 -0.75
C GLY A 101 15.97 0.93 -1.92
N LYS A 102 14.92 0.11 -1.95
CA LYS A 102 13.87 0.13 -2.97
C LYS A 102 13.05 1.42 -2.92
N SER A 103 12.53 1.81 -4.07
CA SER A 103 11.68 3.00 -4.20
C SER A 103 10.29 2.78 -3.58
N GLN A 104 9.60 3.87 -3.26
CA GLN A 104 8.21 3.82 -2.79
C GLN A 104 7.28 3.18 -3.82
N GLN A 105 7.51 3.40 -5.12
CA GLN A 105 6.71 2.78 -6.18
C GLN A 105 6.85 1.26 -6.17
N GLU A 106 8.08 0.74 -6.07
CA GLU A 106 8.31 -0.71 -5.94
C GLU A 106 7.61 -1.31 -4.72
N ALA A 107 7.57 -0.55 -3.61
CA ALA A 107 6.83 -0.99 -2.42
C ALA A 107 5.31 -1.04 -2.66
N ILE A 108 4.75 -0.05 -3.34
CA ILE A 108 3.33 -0.02 -3.71
C ILE A 108 3.00 -1.16 -4.67
N ASP A 109 3.82 -1.36 -5.70
CA ASP A 109 3.62 -2.42 -6.70
C ASP A 109 3.68 -3.82 -6.07
N THR A 110 4.39 -3.96 -4.95
CA THR A 110 4.45 -5.20 -4.16
C THR A 110 3.25 -5.36 -3.22
N VAL A 111 2.83 -4.30 -2.52
CA VAL A 111 1.79 -4.38 -1.48
C VAL A 111 0.37 -4.31 -2.07
N LYS A 112 0.14 -3.45 -3.06
CA LYS A 112 -1.18 -3.22 -3.65
C LYS A 112 -1.85 -4.51 -4.17
N PRO A 113 -1.14 -5.43 -4.87
CA PRO A 113 -1.73 -6.70 -5.28
C PRO A 113 -2.21 -7.56 -4.10
N MET A 114 -1.46 -7.56 -2.98
CA MET A 114 -1.82 -8.36 -1.79
C MET A 114 -3.15 -7.88 -1.18
N VAL A 115 -3.33 -6.57 -1.07
CA VAL A 115 -4.58 -5.95 -0.59
C VAL A 115 -5.70 -6.15 -1.61
N SER A 116 -5.40 -6.06 -2.91
CA SER A 116 -6.38 -6.26 -3.98
C SER A 116 -6.95 -7.68 -3.97
N VAL A 117 -6.12 -8.70 -3.70
CA VAL A 117 -6.58 -10.09 -3.55
C VAL A 117 -7.57 -10.21 -2.38
N LEU A 118 -7.25 -9.63 -1.22
CA LEU A 118 -8.17 -9.61 -0.08
C LEU A 118 -9.49 -8.92 -0.45
N LEU A 119 -9.44 -7.74 -1.07
CA LEU A 119 -10.64 -7.00 -1.47
C LEU A 119 -11.49 -7.79 -2.47
N SER A 120 -10.88 -8.46 -3.46
CA SER A 120 -11.59 -9.34 -4.39
C SER A 120 -12.27 -10.52 -3.68
N GLN A 121 -11.64 -11.12 -2.67
CA GLN A 121 -12.29 -12.16 -1.86
C GLN A 121 -13.50 -11.60 -1.13
N ARG A 122 -13.36 -10.43 -0.49
CA ARG A 122 -14.43 -9.78 0.26
C ARG A 122 -15.59 -9.32 -0.62
N ILE A 123 -15.29 -8.78 -1.81
CA ILE A 123 -16.32 -8.33 -2.77
C ILE A 123 -17.28 -9.47 -3.10
N SER A 124 -16.80 -10.70 -3.32
CA SER A 124 -17.65 -11.85 -3.69
C SER A 124 -18.81 -12.11 -2.73
N HIS A 125 -18.72 -11.67 -1.47
CA HIS A 125 -19.77 -11.84 -0.46
C HIS A 125 -20.16 -10.55 0.27
N ALA A 126 -19.64 -9.38 -0.12
CA ALA A 126 -19.99 -8.10 0.48
C ALA A 126 -21.48 -7.74 0.28
N PRO A 127 -22.13 -6.95 1.16
CA PRO A 127 -23.48 -6.43 0.93
C PRO A 127 -23.58 -5.54 -0.32
N ASP A 128 -24.76 -5.46 -0.94
CA ASP A 128 -24.95 -4.74 -2.22
C ASP A 128 -24.50 -3.27 -2.14
N ALA A 129 -24.83 -2.59 -1.04
CA ALA A 129 -24.48 -1.20 -0.82
C ALA A 129 -22.96 -0.97 -0.84
N ASN A 130 -22.19 -1.84 -0.17
CA ASN A 130 -20.73 -1.72 -0.11
C ASN A 130 -20.07 -1.96 -1.47
N VAL A 131 -20.57 -2.93 -2.24
CA VAL A 131 -20.06 -3.22 -3.59
C VAL A 131 -20.31 -2.04 -4.53
N ASN A 132 -21.53 -1.51 -4.53
CA ASN A 132 -21.89 -0.36 -5.37
C ASN A 132 -21.12 0.91 -4.94
N GLN A 133 -20.98 1.15 -3.65
CA GLN A 133 -20.22 2.29 -3.13
C GLN A 133 -18.74 2.22 -3.54
N ALA A 134 -18.11 1.05 -3.40
CA ALA A 134 -16.73 0.84 -3.85
C ALA A 134 -16.57 1.08 -5.35
N MET A 135 -17.52 0.59 -6.17
CA MET A 135 -17.48 0.84 -7.60
C MET A 135 -17.75 2.30 -7.97
N GLN A 136 -18.60 3.00 -7.22
CA GLN A 136 -18.85 4.42 -7.44
C GLN A 136 -17.57 5.25 -7.22
N VAL A 137 -16.79 4.93 -6.19
CA VAL A 137 -15.50 5.60 -5.93
C VAL A 137 -14.46 5.25 -6.99
N ASN A 138 -14.31 3.97 -7.32
CA ASN A 138 -13.44 3.54 -8.42
C ASN A 138 -13.78 4.24 -9.75
N LEU A 139 -15.07 4.47 -10.04
CA LEU A 139 -15.51 5.21 -11.22
C LEU A 139 -15.07 6.68 -11.18
N GLU A 140 -15.19 7.33 -10.02
CA GLU A 140 -14.72 8.70 -9.81
C GLU A 140 -13.19 8.80 -9.97
N GLU A 141 -12.43 7.81 -9.49
CA GLU A 141 -10.99 7.71 -9.71
C GLU A 141 -10.66 7.55 -11.20
N MET A 142 -11.32 6.63 -11.91
CA MET A 142 -11.13 6.44 -13.35
C MET A 142 -11.38 7.72 -14.13
N GLN A 143 -12.49 8.41 -13.85
CA GLN A 143 -12.84 9.68 -14.50
C GLN A 143 -11.79 10.76 -14.21
N THR A 144 -11.35 10.86 -12.96
CA THR A 144 -10.30 11.80 -12.54
C THR A 144 -8.98 11.53 -13.24
N LEU A 145 -8.57 10.26 -13.33
CA LEU A 145 -7.35 9.85 -13.99
C LEU A 145 -7.42 10.03 -15.51
N GLN A 146 -8.59 9.78 -16.11
CA GLN A 146 -8.82 9.97 -17.53
C GLN A 146 -8.69 11.44 -17.92
N ALA A 147 -9.23 12.36 -17.10
CA ALA A 147 -9.17 13.80 -17.34
C ALA A 147 -7.72 14.34 -17.44
N ARG A 148 -6.73 13.62 -16.89
CA ARG A 148 -5.31 13.99 -16.95
C ARG A 148 -4.67 13.76 -18.32
N LYS A 149 -5.23 12.86 -19.14
CA LYS A 149 -4.72 12.50 -20.47
C LYS A 149 -3.24 12.11 -20.51
N ASP A 150 -2.72 11.54 -19.41
CA ASP A 150 -1.32 11.12 -19.25
C ASP A 150 -1.15 9.60 -19.23
N GLY A 151 -2.21 8.84 -19.55
CA GLY A 151 -2.24 7.38 -19.53
C GLY A 151 -2.39 6.76 -18.13
N SER A 152 -2.55 7.56 -17.07
CA SER A 152 -2.70 7.04 -15.70
C SER A 152 -3.96 6.20 -15.51
N CYS A 153 -5.07 6.53 -16.19
CA CYS A 153 -6.28 5.71 -16.13
C CYS A 153 -6.03 4.28 -16.65
N PHE A 154 -5.29 4.13 -17.76
CA PHE A 154 -5.00 2.81 -18.32
C PHE A 154 -4.12 1.98 -17.38
N LYS A 155 -3.11 2.61 -16.76
CA LYS A 155 -2.26 1.99 -15.74
C LYS A 155 -3.03 1.60 -14.47
N PHE A 156 -4.05 2.38 -14.11
CA PHE A 156 -4.93 2.08 -12.98
C PHE A 156 -5.77 0.83 -13.23
N LEU A 157 -6.38 0.73 -14.42
CA LEU A 157 -7.22 -0.41 -14.81
C LEU A 157 -6.43 -1.68 -15.14
N TYR A 158 -5.25 -1.53 -15.75
CA TYR A 158 -4.44 -2.64 -16.27
C TYR A 158 -2.97 -2.55 -15.80
N PRO A 159 -2.72 -2.59 -14.48
CA PRO A 159 -1.37 -2.48 -13.91
C PRO A 159 -0.41 -3.58 -14.41
N GLN A 160 -0.93 -4.75 -14.76
CA GLN A 160 -0.19 -5.88 -15.32
C GLN A 160 0.34 -5.64 -16.74
N VAL A 161 -0.22 -4.67 -17.48
CA VAL A 161 0.15 -4.40 -18.88
C VAL A 161 1.19 -3.28 -18.98
N SER A 162 1.01 -2.20 -18.23
CA SER A 162 1.83 -0.99 -18.38
C SER A 162 2.48 -0.51 -17.07
N GLY A 163 2.48 -1.34 -16.03
CA GLY A 163 2.84 -0.96 -14.67
C GLY A 163 1.72 -0.19 -13.97
N GLY A 164 1.71 -0.23 -12.64
CA GLY A 164 0.72 0.46 -11.82
C GLY A 164 0.88 1.98 -11.80
N VAL A 165 -0.05 2.63 -11.12
CA VAL A 165 0.01 4.06 -10.79
C VAL A 165 -0.06 4.25 -9.28
N ASN A 166 0.74 5.17 -8.74
CA ASN A 166 0.65 5.58 -7.35
C ASN A 166 -0.51 6.57 -7.16
N THR A 167 -1.68 6.04 -6.81
CA THR A 167 -2.91 6.82 -6.62
C THR A 167 -2.77 7.91 -5.57
N ALA A 168 -1.95 7.70 -4.53
CA ALA A 168 -1.68 8.72 -3.51
C ALA A 168 -0.96 9.97 -4.05
N GLN A 169 -0.28 9.87 -5.20
CA GLN A 169 0.41 11.01 -5.84
C GLN A 169 -0.41 11.66 -6.95
N VAL A 170 -1.27 10.91 -7.64
CA VAL A 170 -1.96 11.39 -8.84
C VAL A 170 -3.41 11.78 -8.63
N LEU A 171 -4.05 11.29 -7.56
CA LEU A 171 -5.42 11.62 -7.21
C LEU A 171 -5.48 12.84 -6.27
N PRO A 172 -6.60 13.59 -6.28
CA PRO A 172 -6.91 14.54 -5.23
C PRO A 172 -6.86 13.87 -3.84
N PRO A 173 -6.27 14.51 -2.81
CA PRO A 173 -6.14 13.90 -1.48
C PRO A 173 -7.46 13.39 -0.88
N GLU A 174 -8.55 14.14 -1.08
CA GLU A 174 -9.88 13.76 -0.60
C GLU A 174 -10.42 12.51 -1.31
N LEU A 175 -10.17 12.37 -2.61
CA LEU A 175 -10.61 11.20 -3.37
C LEU A 175 -9.81 9.95 -2.98
N PHE A 176 -8.49 10.09 -2.81
CA PHE A 176 -7.65 9.00 -2.31
C PHE A 176 -8.07 8.55 -0.91
N ARG A 177 -8.42 9.51 -0.02
CA ARG A 177 -8.93 9.18 1.31
C ARG A 177 -10.28 8.48 1.25
N LYS A 178 -11.19 8.96 0.39
CA LYS A 178 -12.50 8.35 0.16
C LYS A 178 -12.38 6.91 -0.34
N ASP A 179 -11.42 6.63 -1.21
CA ASP A 179 -11.12 5.27 -1.69
C ASP A 179 -10.72 4.34 -0.54
N LEU A 180 -9.74 4.76 0.26
CA LEU A 180 -9.28 4.00 1.43
C LEU A 180 -10.38 3.76 2.46
N ASP A 181 -11.19 4.78 2.76
CA ASP A 181 -12.31 4.67 3.69
C ASP A 181 -13.38 3.71 3.15
N THR A 182 -13.67 3.76 1.84
CA THR A 182 -14.64 2.86 1.20
C THR A 182 -14.16 1.40 1.17
N MET A 183 -12.86 1.18 0.90
CA MET A 183 -12.26 -0.15 1.01
C MET A 183 -12.30 -0.67 2.45
N ASN A 184 -12.06 0.21 3.43
CA ASN A 184 -12.15 -0.14 4.85
C ASN A 184 -13.59 -0.53 5.25
N ASP A 185 -14.59 0.23 4.81
CA ASP A 185 -16.01 -0.09 5.06
C ASP A 185 -16.40 -1.44 4.46
N LEU A 186 -15.87 -1.77 3.27
CA LEU A 186 -16.06 -3.08 2.65
C LEU A 186 -15.46 -4.21 3.50
N LEU A 187 -14.24 -4.04 4.04
CA LEU A 187 -13.64 -5.02 4.95
C LEU A 187 -14.42 -5.14 6.27
N LEU A 188 -14.88 -4.03 6.84
CA LEU A 188 -15.69 -4.04 8.06
C LEU A 188 -17.02 -4.79 7.85
N ALA A 189 -17.67 -4.58 6.71
CA ALA A 189 -18.94 -5.23 6.36
C ALA A 189 -18.80 -6.74 6.08
N THR A 190 -17.59 -7.23 5.83
CA THR A 190 -17.32 -8.62 5.42
C THR A 190 -16.47 -9.41 6.40
N GLY A 191 -16.14 -8.83 7.56
CA GLY A 191 -15.39 -9.49 8.63
C GLY A 191 -16.19 -10.59 9.35
N GLY A 192 -15.62 -11.15 10.42
CA GLY A 192 -16.22 -12.26 11.18
C GLY A 192 -17.59 -11.96 11.81
N SER A 193 -18.02 -10.70 11.82
CA SER A 193 -19.34 -10.24 12.29
C SER A 193 -20.33 -9.95 11.15
N GLN A 194 -20.05 -10.39 9.92
CA GLN A 194 -20.94 -10.18 8.79
C GLN A 194 -22.32 -10.81 9.05
N THR A 195 -23.36 -9.98 9.03
CA THR A 195 -24.76 -10.41 9.25
C THR A 195 -25.60 -10.37 7.97
N VAL A 196 -25.20 -9.55 6.99
CA VAL A 196 -25.90 -9.38 5.71
C VAL A 196 -25.14 -10.13 4.63
N MET A 197 -25.77 -11.17 4.09
CA MET A 197 -25.26 -11.92 2.94
C MET A 197 -26.02 -11.50 1.68
N PRO A 198 -25.34 -11.39 0.53
CA PRO A 198 -26.01 -11.13 -0.73
C PRO A 198 -26.90 -12.31 -1.12
N ALA A 199 -27.99 -12.01 -1.84
CA ALA A 199 -28.81 -13.05 -2.42
C ALA A 199 -28.01 -13.83 -3.47
N PRO A 200 -28.13 -15.17 -3.53
CA PRO A 200 -27.47 -15.96 -4.56
C PRO A 200 -28.07 -15.62 -5.93
N VAL A 201 -27.21 -15.32 -6.90
CA VAL A 201 -27.59 -15.07 -8.30
C VAL A 201 -26.81 -16.02 -9.19
N SER A 202 -27.49 -16.74 -10.08
CA SER A 202 -26.83 -17.65 -11.02
C SER A 202 -26.02 -16.87 -12.06
N GLY A 203 -24.94 -17.48 -12.58
CA GLY A 203 -24.14 -16.88 -13.65
C GLY A 203 -24.97 -16.54 -14.90
N GLU A 204 -25.95 -17.38 -15.25
CA GLU A 204 -26.88 -17.09 -16.36
C GLU A 204 -27.69 -15.82 -16.10
N LYS A 205 -28.19 -15.64 -14.88
CA LYS A 205 -28.96 -14.45 -14.53
C LYS A 205 -28.09 -13.20 -14.57
N VAL A 206 -26.83 -13.27 -14.13
CA VAL A 206 -25.87 -12.16 -14.27
C VAL A 206 -25.63 -11.80 -15.74
N VAL A 207 -25.49 -12.80 -16.62
CA VAL A 207 -25.36 -12.57 -18.08
C VAL A 207 -26.59 -11.86 -18.65
N GLN A 208 -27.79 -12.21 -18.19
CA GLN A 208 -29.03 -11.55 -18.59
C GLN A 208 -29.08 -10.09 -18.09
N MET A 209 -28.77 -9.83 -16.83
CA MET A 209 -28.74 -8.48 -16.21
C MET A 209 -27.78 -7.54 -16.96
N MET A 210 -26.69 -8.07 -17.50
CA MET A 210 -25.67 -7.31 -18.23
C MET A 210 -26.08 -7.00 -19.70
N THR A 211 -27.18 -7.56 -20.21
CA THR A 211 -27.65 -7.35 -21.58
C THR A 211 -27.82 -5.88 -21.99
N PRO A 212 -28.56 -5.03 -21.23
CA PRO A 212 -28.71 -3.62 -21.57
C PRO A 212 -27.37 -2.89 -21.66
N VAL A 213 -26.44 -3.17 -20.74
CA VAL A 213 -25.11 -2.56 -20.73
C VAL A 213 -24.31 -2.96 -21.97
N ARG A 214 -24.30 -4.26 -22.32
CA ARG A 214 -23.62 -4.74 -23.56
C ARG A 214 -24.20 -4.11 -24.82
N GLN A 215 -25.52 -4.00 -24.90
CA GLN A 215 -26.19 -3.40 -26.06
C GLN A 215 -25.83 -1.92 -26.19
N ALA A 216 -25.82 -1.17 -25.08
CA ALA A 216 -25.42 0.24 -25.07
C ALA A 216 -23.96 0.40 -25.51
N LEU A 217 -23.03 -0.40 -24.96
CA LEU A 217 -21.62 -0.37 -25.35
C LEU A 217 -21.41 -0.74 -26.83
N ALA A 218 -22.08 -1.78 -27.32
CA ALA A 218 -22.01 -2.16 -28.73
C ALA A 218 -22.54 -1.06 -29.64
N SER A 219 -23.62 -0.38 -29.25
CA SER A 219 -24.19 0.74 -30.02
C SER A 219 -23.28 1.97 -30.04
N MET A 220 -22.53 2.25 -28.96
CA MET A 220 -21.66 3.44 -28.88
C MET A 220 -20.29 3.20 -29.51
N TYR A 221 -19.72 2.01 -29.32
CA TYR A 221 -18.31 1.75 -29.63
C TYR A 221 -18.09 0.79 -30.80
N GLY A 222 -19.08 -0.05 -31.14
CA GLY A 222 -19.00 -0.98 -32.27
C GLY A 222 -17.71 -1.82 -32.26
N GLU A 223 -16.94 -1.74 -33.35
CA GLU A 223 -15.69 -2.49 -33.53
C GLU A 223 -14.56 -2.10 -32.55
N GLN A 224 -14.62 -0.91 -31.94
CA GLN A 224 -13.62 -0.46 -30.97
C GLN A 224 -13.54 -1.38 -29.74
N LEU A 225 -14.61 -2.12 -29.44
CA LEU A 225 -14.62 -3.13 -28.38
C LEU A 225 -13.61 -4.26 -28.61
N GLN A 226 -13.19 -4.52 -29.85
CA GLN A 226 -12.21 -5.55 -30.18
C GLN A 226 -10.82 -5.28 -29.57
N MET A 227 -10.53 -4.02 -29.17
CA MET A 227 -9.28 -3.69 -28.47
C MET A 227 -9.11 -4.45 -27.16
N PHE A 228 -10.21 -4.83 -26.50
CA PHE A 228 -10.18 -5.58 -25.24
C PHE A 228 -9.77 -7.05 -25.41
N ASN A 229 -9.67 -7.54 -26.65
CA ASN A 229 -9.18 -8.90 -26.92
C ASN A 229 -7.69 -9.06 -26.62
N ASP A 230 -6.90 -7.99 -26.82
CA ASP A 230 -5.48 -7.98 -26.53
C ASP A 230 -4.99 -6.55 -26.26
N LEU A 231 -4.96 -6.19 -24.98
CA LEU A 231 -4.53 -4.88 -24.51
C LEU A 231 -3.00 -4.69 -24.51
N THR A 232 -2.23 -5.73 -24.87
CA THR A 232 -0.76 -5.67 -24.88
C THR A 232 -0.19 -5.15 -26.19
N LYS A 233 -1.02 -5.04 -27.24
CA LYS A 233 -0.57 -4.56 -28.55
C LYS A 233 -0.15 -3.09 -28.49
N PRO A 234 0.89 -2.71 -29.26
CA PRO A 234 1.45 -1.36 -29.22
C PRO A 234 0.52 -0.28 -29.79
N ASP A 235 -0.45 -0.67 -30.63
CA ASP A 235 -1.41 0.21 -31.31
C ASP A 235 -2.73 0.38 -30.55
N VAL A 236 -2.86 -0.18 -29.35
CA VAL A 236 -4.05 -0.02 -28.51
C VAL A 236 -4.22 1.45 -28.11
N ASP A 237 -5.37 2.02 -28.44
CA ASP A 237 -5.78 3.33 -27.96
C ASP A 237 -6.15 3.25 -26.47
N ARG A 238 -5.17 3.57 -25.63
CA ARG A 238 -5.30 3.53 -24.17
C ARG A 238 -6.32 4.53 -23.62
N GLU A 239 -6.47 5.68 -24.27
CA GLU A 239 -7.46 6.69 -23.87
C GLU A 239 -8.87 6.16 -24.14
N LYS A 240 -9.07 5.53 -25.30
CA LYS A 240 -10.35 4.92 -25.65
C LYS A 240 -10.69 3.71 -24.80
N VAL A 241 -9.71 2.86 -24.46
CA VAL A 241 -9.91 1.76 -23.51
C VAL A 241 -10.45 2.27 -22.17
N CYS A 242 -9.90 3.37 -21.66
CA CYS A 242 -10.41 3.98 -20.45
C CYS A 242 -11.82 4.54 -20.59
N GLU A 243 -12.13 5.24 -21.67
CA GLU A 243 -13.47 5.76 -21.97
C GLU A 243 -14.52 4.63 -22.01
N ILE A 244 -14.19 3.52 -22.67
CA ILE A 244 -15.06 2.35 -22.76
C ILE A 244 -15.24 1.71 -21.37
N SER A 245 -14.17 1.56 -20.58
CA SER A 245 -14.25 1.02 -19.22
C SER A 245 -15.08 1.90 -18.28
N ILE A 246 -14.91 3.23 -18.34
CA ILE A 246 -15.75 4.20 -17.62
C ILE A 246 -17.21 4.03 -18.02
N SER A 247 -17.50 3.88 -19.30
CA SER A 247 -18.87 3.68 -19.81
C SER A 247 -19.47 2.34 -19.36
N LEU A 248 -18.67 1.28 -19.32
CA LEU A 248 -19.07 -0.03 -18.82
C LEU A 248 -19.50 0.07 -17.35
N TYR A 249 -18.63 0.59 -16.48
CA TYR A 249 -18.94 0.68 -15.06
C TYR A 249 -20.05 1.70 -14.75
N SER A 250 -20.13 2.80 -15.49
CA SER A 250 -21.25 3.74 -15.40
C SER A 250 -22.57 3.07 -15.78
N GLY A 251 -22.58 2.26 -16.84
CA GLY A 251 -23.74 1.50 -17.28
C GLY A 251 -24.17 0.44 -16.26
N ILE A 252 -23.22 -0.25 -15.62
CA ILE A 252 -23.50 -1.21 -14.54
C ILE A 252 -24.13 -0.49 -13.33
N LEU A 253 -23.53 0.61 -12.88
CA LEU A 253 -24.03 1.39 -11.72
C LEU A 253 -25.39 2.05 -11.97
N ALA A 254 -25.80 2.23 -13.23
CA ALA A 254 -27.12 2.74 -13.60
C ALA A 254 -28.24 1.69 -13.53
N LEU A 255 -27.91 0.40 -13.35
CA LEU A 255 -28.89 -0.67 -13.13
C LEU A 255 -29.50 -0.58 -11.72
N GLN A 256 -30.46 -1.45 -11.43
CA GLN A 256 -30.97 -1.57 -10.06
C GLN A 256 -29.84 -1.96 -9.10
N PRO A 257 -29.78 -1.42 -7.86
CA PRO A 257 -28.64 -1.63 -6.96
C PRO A 257 -28.26 -3.10 -6.74
N ALA A 258 -29.26 -3.99 -6.62
CA ALA A 258 -29.01 -5.43 -6.46
C ALA A 258 -28.42 -6.08 -7.72
N GLU A 259 -28.85 -5.66 -8.90
CA GLU A 259 -28.34 -6.16 -10.19
C GLU A 259 -26.92 -5.68 -10.45
N SER A 260 -26.66 -4.38 -10.23
CA SER A 260 -25.32 -3.79 -10.29
C SER A 260 -24.36 -4.54 -9.38
N ALA A 261 -24.71 -4.71 -8.10
CA ALA A 261 -23.87 -5.41 -7.14
C ALA A 261 -23.64 -6.87 -7.55
N ALA A 262 -24.68 -7.61 -7.97
CA ALA A 262 -24.53 -8.99 -8.43
C ALA A 262 -23.56 -9.12 -9.61
N ILE A 263 -23.66 -8.22 -10.59
CA ILE A 263 -22.72 -8.12 -11.71
C ILE A 263 -21.29 -7.85 -11.22
N LEU A 264 -21.11 -6.83 -10.37
CA LEU A 264 -19.81 -6.41 -9.89
C LEU A 264 -19.12 -7.50 -9.08
N ARG A 265 -19.85 -8.25 -8.25
CA ARG A 265 -19.31 -9.42 -7.56
C ARG A 265 -18.80 -10.47 -8.53
N GLN A 266 -19.55 -10.75 -9.60
CA GLN A 266 -19.14 -11.73 -10.61
C GLN A 266 -17.90 -11.28 -11.41
N MET A 267 -17.73 -9.96 -11.61
CA MET A 267 -16.62 -9.38 -12.39
C MET A 267 -15.34 -9.18 -11.57
N LEU A 268 -15.48 -8.69 -10.34
CA LEU A 268 -14.36 -8.23 -9.50
C LEU A 268 -14.02 -9.23 -8.38
N GLY A 269 -14.97 -10.10 -8.05
CA GLY A 269 -14.81 -11.12 -7.04
C GLY A 269 -13.84 -12.21 -7.48
N GLN A 270 -13.15 -12.81 -6.51
CA GLN A 270 -12.38 -14.03 -6.78
C GLN A 270 -13.35 -15.21 -7.01
N LYS A 271 -13.06 -16.02 -8.04
CA LYS A 271 -13.74 -17.31 -8.29
C LYS A 271 -13.29 -18.38 -7.31
#